data_AF-A0ABD6ED29-F1
#
_entry.id   AF-A0ABD6ED29-F1
#
_cell.length_a   1.000
_cell.length_b   1.000
_cell.length_c   1.000
_cell.angle_alpha   90.00
_cell.angle_beta   90.00
_cell.angle_gamma   90.00
#
_symmetry.space_group_name_H-M   'P 1'
#
loop_
_entity.id
_entity.type
_entity.pdbx_description
1 polymer ?
#
loop_
_entity_poly.entity_id
_entity_poly.type
_entity_poly.pdbx_seq_one_letter_code
_entity_poly.pdbx_strand_id
1 'polypeptide(L)'
;MSGMSRSSLSVEIAGIDAELSKLERELGVLKDRKKELLAKKRKILQRIDEQNAITANDSHWESDEFPWSAESRKVLSNVFHLSDFRPLQRSVINCVLSKEDALVVMSTGSGKSLCYQLPAAMSKGHYSFCFYASDL
;
A
#
# COMPACT_ATOMS: atom_id res chain seq x y z
N MET A 1 -57.51 -43.84 -19.46
CA MET A 1 -56.43 -42.84 -19.30
C MET A 1 -57.07 -41.58 -18.76
N SER A 2 -57.02 -41.36 -17.44
CA SER A 2 -57.68 -40.24 -16.77
C SER A 2 -56.94 -38.95 -17.14
N GLY A 3 -57.51 -38.15 -18.03
CA GLY A 3 -56.97 -36.84 -18.38
C GLY A 3 -57.09 -35.92 -17.18
N MET A 4 -55.97 -35.34 -16.74
CA MET A 4 -55.98 -34.33 -15.68
C MET A 4 -56.96 -33.21 -16.04
N SER A 5 -57.90 -32.92 -15.13
CA SER A 5 -58.90 -31.88 -15.32
C SER A 5 -58.22 -30.52 -15.51
N ARG A 6 -58.73 -29.70 -16.43
CA ARG A 6 -58.28 -28.31 -16.67
C ARG A 6 -58.17 -27.49 -15.37
N SER A 7 -59.06 -27.74 -14.41
CA SER A 7 -59.04 -27.09 -13.09
C SER A 7 -57.83 -27.46 -12.24
N SER A 8 -57.34 -28.70 -12.32
CA SER A 8 -56.15 -29.16 -11.60
C SER A 8 -54.89 -28.46 -12.11
N LEU A 9 -54.79 -28.30 -13.44
CA LEU A 9 -53.67 -27.60 -14.08
C LEU A 9 -53.69 -26.10 -13.77
N SER A 10 -54.87 -25.47 -13.69
CA SER A 10 -55.00 -24.07 -13.28
C SER A 10 -54.50 -23.82 -11.85
N VAL A 11 -54.77 -24.74 -10.93
CA VAL A 11 -54.31 -24.64 -9.54
C VAL A 11 -52.79 -24.81 -9.45
N GLU A 12 -52.22 -25.74 -10.21
CA GLU A 12 -50.78 -25.95 -10.27
C GLU A 12 -50.04 -24.74 -10.83
N ILE A 13 -50.56 -24.11 -11.90
CA ILE A 13 -50.04 -22.85 -12.45
C ILE A 13 -50.06 -21.74 -11.40
N ALA A 14 -51.15 -21.57 -10.66
CA ALA A 14 -51.24 -20.56 -9.60
C ALA A 14 -50.22 -20.80 -8.48
N GLY A 15 -49.89 -22.06 -8.18
CA GLY A 15 -48.82 -22.43 -7.26
C GLY A 15 -47.45 -22.01 -7.78
N ILE A 16 -47.16 -22.29 -9.05
CA ILE A 16 -45.92 -21.90 -9.71
C ILE A 16 -45.76 -20.37 -9.76
N ASP A 17 -46.83 -19.63 -10.06
CA ASP A 17 -46.81 -18.16 -10.09
C ASP A 17 -46.49 -17.56 -8.71
N ALA A 18 -46.99 -18.18 -7.64
CA ALA A 18 -46.68 -17.76 -6.28
C ALA A 18 -45.20 -18.01 -5.91
N GLU A 19 -44.64 -19.14 -6.35
CA GLU A 19 -43.21 -19.45 -6.18
C GLU A 19 -42.31 -18.50 -6.99
N LEU A 20 -42.65 -18.22 -8.24
CA LEU A 20 -41.95 -17.24 -9.07
C LEU A 20 -41.96 -15.85 -8.41
N SER A 21 -43.12 -15.41 -7.92
CA SER A 21 -43.26 -14.14 -7.20
C SER A 21 -42.42 -14.08 -5.91
N LYS A 22 -42.15 -15.23 -5.28
CA LYS A 22 -41.24 -15.30 -4.12
C LYS A 22 -39.77 -15.18 -4.56
N LEU A 23 -39.37 -15.91 -5.59
CA LEU A 23 -38.02 -15.87 -6.14
C LEU A 23 -37.66 -14.48 -6.67
N GLU A 24 -38.59 -13.80 -7.32
CA GLU A 24 -38.38 -12.43 -7.80
C GLU A 24 -38.11 -11.43 -6.68
N ARG A 25 -38.81 -11.57 -5.54
CA ARG A 25 -38.55 -10.76 -4.34
C ARG A 25 -37.16 -11.02 -3.77
N GLU A 26 -36.75 -12.29 -3.68
CA GLU A 26 -35.41 -12.66 -3.22
C GLU A 26 -34.31 -12.11 -4.14
N LEU A 27 -34.51 -12.18 -5.46
CA LEU A 27 -33.63 -11.55 -6.44
C LEU A 27 -33.55 -10.03 -6.28
N GLY A 28 -34.66 -9.37 -5.92
CA GLY A 28 -34.67 -7.95 -5.57
C GLY A 28 -33.74 -7.63 -4.41
N VAL A 29 -33.90 -8.35 -3.30
CA VAL A 29 -33.07 -8.18 -2.09
C VAL A 29 -31.59 -8.43 -2.40
N LEU A 30 -31.28 -9.50 -3.13
CA LEU A 30 -29.90 -9.83 -3.50
C LEU A 30 -29.28 -8.79 -4.45
N LYS A 31 -30.06 -8.22 -5.38
CA LYS A 31 -29.61 -7.12 -6.25
C LYS A 31 -29.27 -5.87 -5.45
N ASP A 32 -30.09 -5.51 -4.46
CA ASP A 32 -29.81 -4.38 -3.57
C ASP A 32 -28.54 -4.61 -2.76
N ARG A 33 -28.37 -5.80 -2.20
CA ARG A 33 -27.15 -6.16 -1.46
C ARG A 33 -25.91 -6.12 -2.35
N LYS A 34 -26.01 -6.59 -3.61
CA LYS A 34 -24.93 -6.47 -4.60
C LYS A 34 -24.57 -5.00 -4.86
N LYS A 35 -25.56 -4.12 -4.99
CA LYS A 35 -25.34 -2.67 -5.18
C LYS A 35 -24.59 -2.05 -3.99
N GLU A 36 -24.96 -2.42 -2.77
CA GLU A 36 -24.28 -1.98 -1.55
C GLU A 36 -22.82 -2.47 -1.50
N LEU A 37 -22.58 -3.75 -1.79
CA LEU A 37 -21.24 -4.33 -1.81
C LEU A 37 -20.36 -3.67 -2.89
N LEU A 38 -20.90 -3.35 -4.06
CA LEU A 38 -20.19 -2.61 -5.10
C LEU A 38 -19.82 -1.20 -4.64
N ALA A 39 -20.71 -0.50 -3.93
CA ALA A 39 -20.41 0.80 -3.36
C ALA A 39 -19.29 0.71 -2.30
N LYS A 40 -19.31 -0.32 -1.45
CA LYS A 40 -18.23 -0.59 -0.49
C LYS A 40 -16.91 -0.90 -1.20
N LYS A 41 -16.93 -1.74 -2.23
CA LYS A 41 -15.76 -2.06 -3.06
C LYS A 41 -15.11 -0.80 -3.64
N ARG A 42 -15.92 0.11 -4.20
CA ARG A 42 -15.42 1.40 -4.73
C ARG A 42 -14.72 2.24 -3.66
N LYS A 43 -15.31 2.36 -2.47
CA LYS A 43 -14.69 3.10 -1.35
C LYS A 43 -13.36 2.50 -0.90
N ILE A 44 -13.25 1.17 -0.90
CA ILE A 44 -12.01 0.48 -0.54
C ILE A 44 -10.94 0.72 -1.60
N LEU A 45 -11.29 0.61 -2.88
CA LEU A 45 -10.36 0.90 -3.97
C LEU A 45 -9.85 2.34 -3.93
N GLN A 46 -10.74 3.31 -3.68
CA GLN A 46 -10.35 4.70 -3.51
C GLN A 46 -9.33 4.89 -2.38
N ARG A 47 -9.55 4.25 -1.22
CA ARG A 47 -8.60 4.29 -0.10
C ARG A 47 -7.25 3.65 -0.43
N ILE A 48 -7.26 2.56 -1.21
CA ILE A 48 -6.03 1.92 -1.69
C ILE A 48 -5.27 2.87 -2.60
N ASP A 49 -5.95 3.54 -3.53
CA ASP A 49 -5.32 4.51 -4.44
C ASP A 49 -4.75 5.72 -3.68
N GLU A 50 -5.50 6.25 -2.71
CA GLU A 50 -5.03 7.33 -1.82
C GLU A 50 -3.78 6.91 -1.03
N GLN A 51 -3.77 5.68 -0.48
CA GLN A 51 -2.62 5.16 0.25
C GLN A 51 -1.42 4.89 -0.65
N ASN A 52 -1.65 4.35 -1.85
CA ASN A 52 -0.61 4.15 -2.85
C ASN A 52 -0.02 5.48 -3.33
N ALA A 53 -0.81 6.55 -3.46
CA ALA A 53 -0.30 7.88 -3.79
C ALA A 53 0.62 8.44 -2.69
N ILE A 54 0.29 8.20 -1.41
CA ILE A 54 1.15 8.55 -0.27
C ILE A 54 2.46 7.74 -0.32
N THR A 55 2.39 6.41 -0.53
CA THR A 55 3.57 5.55 -0.65
C THR A 55 4.40 5.86 -1.91
N ALA A 56 3.77 6.30 -3.01
CA ALA A 56 4.47 6.69 -4.23
C ALA A 56 5.22 8.03 -4.08
N ASN A 57 4.73 8.96 -3.26
CA ASN A 57 5.51 10.14 -2.89
C ASN A 57 6.71 9.77 -2.00
N ASP A 58 6.57 8.74 -1.16
CA ASP A 58 7.67 8.19 -0.35
C ASP A 58 8.69 7.42 -1.21
N SER A 59 8.27 6.86 -2.36
CA SER A 59 9.14 6.07 -3.24
C SER A 59 10.13 6.89 -4.06
N HIS A 60 9.95 8.22 -4.19
CA HIS A 60 10.96 9.08 -4.83
C HIS A 60 12.32 8.94 -4.13
N TRP A 61 12.31 8.82 -2.80
CA TRP A 61 13.52 8.67 -2.00
C TRP A 61 14.23 7.33 -2.22
N GLU A 62 13.52 6.29 -2.67
CA GLU A 62 14.12 5.01 -3.08
C GLU A 62 14.75 5.04 -4.48
N SER A 63 14.75 6.18 -5.18
CA SER A 63 15.38 6.29 -6.50
C SER A 63 16.93 6.25 -6.43
N ASP A 64 17.56 5.78 -7.50
CA ASP A 64 19.01 5.86 -7.72
C ASP A 64 19.38 6.95 -8.76
N GLU A 65 18.45 7.87 -9.04
CA GLU A 65 18.59 8.95 -10.03
C GLU A 65 19.04 10.29 -9.42
N PHE A 66 19.44 10.30 -8.14
CA PHE A 66 19.93 11.52 -7.49
C PHE A 66 21.35 11.88 -7.95
N PRO A 67 21.73 13.17 -7.95
CA PRO A 67 23.07 13.61 -8.36
C PRO A 67 24.22 12.96 -7.57
N TRP A 68 23.95 12.55 -6.32
CA TRP A 68 24.91 11.93 -5.41
C TRP A 68 24.85 10.40 -5.37
N SER A 69 23.94 9.76 -6.12
CA SER A 69 23.75 8.30 -6.11
C SER A 69 25.02 7.51 -6.42
N ALA A 70 25.79 7.95 -7.42
CA ALA A 70 27.05 7.30 -7.76
C ALA A 70 28.10 7.43 -6.64
N GLU A 71 28.13 8.56 -5.94
CA GLU A 71 29.09 8.80 -4.86
C GLU A 71 28.69 8.09 -3.58
N SER A 72 27.40 8.05 -3.25
CA SER A 72 26.88 7.32 -2.08
C SER A 72 27.19 5.83 -2.20
N ARG A 73 27.04 5.24 -3.40
CA ARG A 73 27.40 3.84 -3.67
C ARG A 73 28.90 3.59 -3.54
N LYS A 74 29.75 4.52 -3.98
CA LYS A 74 31.21 4.43 -3.80
C LYS A 74 31.59 4.46 -2.33
N VAL A 75 31.05 5.39 -1.55
CA VAL A 75 31.31 5.48 -0.11
C VAL A 75 30.81 4.24 0.62
N LEU A 76 29.61 3.75 0.27
CA LEU A 76 29.06 2.51 0.81
C LEU A 76 30.01 1.32 0.63
N SER A 77 30.57 1.15 -0.57
CA SER A 77 31.46 0.05 -0.88
C SER A 77 32.87 0.25 -0.32
N ASN A 78 33.45 1.45 -0.47
CA ASN A 78 34.85 1.70 -0.15
C ASN A 78 35.10 1.94 1.34
N VAL A 79 34.16 2.56 2.05
CA VAL A 79 34.30 2.94 3.47
C VAL A 79 33.59 1.94 4.38
N PHE A 80 32.37 1.55 4.01
CA PHE A 80 31.55 0.66 4.85
C PHE A 80 31.63 -0.81 4.41
N HIS A 81 32.26 -1.11 3.26
CA HIS A 81 32.40 -2.47 2.73
C HIS A 81 31.06 -3.20 2.56
N LEU A 82 30.01 -2.45 2.24
CA LEU A 82 28.68 -2.97 1.98
C LEU A 82 28.41 -3.01 0.47
N SER A 83 27.76 -4.06 0.00
CA SER A 83 27.41 -4.24 -1.42
C SER A 83 26.18 -3.43 -1.83
N ASP A 84 25.21 -3.27 -0.94
CA ASP A 84 23.98 -2.52 -1.21
C ASP A 84 23.33 -1.98 0.06
N PHE A 85 22.42 -1.02 -0.12
CA PHE A 85 21.62 -0.46 0.97
C PHE A 85 20.58 -1.47 1.44
N ARG A 86 20.35 -1.54 2.76
CA ARG A 86 19.19 -2.23 3.32
C ARG A 86 17.92 -1.41 3.07
N PRO A 87 16.72 -2.02 3.17
CA PRO A 87 15.47 -1.30 2.99
C PRO A 87 15.41 -0.01 3.82
N LEU A 88 14.86 1.05 3.22
CA LEU A 88 14.72 2.40 3.79
C LEU A 88 16.02 3.19 3.98
N GLN A 89 17.20 2.55 4.01
CA GLN A 89 18.46 3.29 4.23
C GLN A 89 18.72 4.30 3.12
N ARG A 90 18.52 3.89 1.86
CA ARG A 90 18.69 4.76 0.70
C ARG A 90 17.72 5.94 0.75
N SER A 91 16.45 5.69 1.06
CA SER A 91 15.46 6.77 1.20
C SER A 91 15.86 7.82 2.22
N VAL A 92 16.26 7.37 3.40
CA VAL A 92 16.71 8.28 4.46
C VAL A 92 17.95 9.06 4.03
N ILE A 93 18.93 8.40 3.42
CA ILE A 93 20.17 9.05 2.95
C ILE A 93 19.86 10.09 1.87
N ASN A 94 18.98 9.78 0.92
CA ASN A 94 18.58 10.71 -0.14
C ASN A 94 17.81 11.92 0.41
N CYS A 95 16.91 11.70 1.38
CA CYS A 95 16.20 12.75 2.09
C CYS A 95 17.18 13.69 2.82
N VAL A 96 18.11 13.14 3.59
CA VAL A 96 19.14 13.90 4.32
C VAL A 96 20.06 14.67 3.37
N LEU A 97 20.53 14.05 2.28
CA LEU A 97 21.38 14.73 1.28
C LEU A 97 20.63 15.80 0.49
N SER A 98 19.30 15.71 0.42
CA SER A 98 18.43 16.74 -0.15
C SER A 98 18.14 17.90 0.80
N LYS A 99 18.62 17.83 2.06
CA LYS A 99 18.38 18.82 3.11
C LYS A 99 16.93 18.93 3.55
N GLU A 100 16.18 17.84 3.42
CA GLU A 100 14.81 17.72 3.92
C GLU A 100 14.81 17.13 5.34
N ASP A 101 13.77 17.43 6.12
CA ASP A 101 13.63 16.91 7.47
C ASP A 101 13.19 15.44 7.46
N ALA A 102 13.90 14.60 8.22
CA ALA A 102 13.63 13.16 8.30
C ALA A 102 13.43 12.69 9.74
N LEU A 103 12.33 12.00 10.01
CA LEU A 103 12.12 11.25 11.25
C LEU A 103 12.35 9.75 10.99
N VAL A 104 13.46 9.21 11.48
CA VAL A 104 13.86 7.83 11.21
C VAL A 104 13.45 6.90 12.36
N VAL A 105 12.43 6.09 12.14
CA VAL A 105 11.99 5.05 13.09
C VAL A 105 12.30 3.67 12.50
N MET A 106 13.33 2.99 13.02
CA MET A 106 13.69 1.63 12.60
C MET A 106 14.08 0.79 13.82
N SER A 107 13.93 -0.54 13.77
CA SER A 107 14.38 -1.48 14.82
C SER A 107 15.90 -1.50 15.01
N THR A 108 16.39 -1.76 16.23
CA THR A 108 17.84 -1.96 16.49
C THR A 108 18.43 -3.01 15.54
N GLY A 109 19.66 -2.80 15.08
CA GLY A 109 20.29 -3.66 14.07
C GLY A 109 19.89 -3.43 12.60
N SER A 110 18.89 -2.60 12.30
CA SER A 110 18.52 -2.25 10.91
C SER A 110 19.49 -1.30 10.20
N GLY A 111 20.57 -0.89 10.89
CA GLY A 111 21.61 -0.04 10.29
C GLY A 111 21.27 1.46 10.23
N LYS A 112 20.49 1.98 11.19
CA LYS A 112 20.20 3.42 11.33
C LYS A 112 21.46 4.29 11.35
N SER A 113 22.53 3.80 11.98
CA SER A 113 23.79 4.54 12.08
C SER A 113 24.37 4.87 10.71
N LEU A 114 24.24 3.96 9.73
CA LEU A 114 24.71 4.19 8.36
C LEU A 114 23.98 5.38 7.72
N CYS A 115 22.69 5.57 8.02
CA CYS A 115 21.87 6.64 7.46
C CYS A 115 22.37 8.04 7.84
N TYR A 116 23.09 8.18 8.95
CA TYR A 116 23.70 9.44 9.38
C TYR A 116 25.20 9.49 9.04
N GLN A 117 25.89 8.35 9.14
CA GLN A 117 27.33 8.28 8.90
C GLN A 117 27.70 8.42 7.42
N LEU A 118 26.94 7.84 6.51
CA LEU A 118 27.26 7.88 5.09
C LEU A 118 27.15 9.30 4.51
N PRO A 119 26.08 10.08 4.77
CA PRO A 119 26.03 11.49 4.40
C PRO A 119 27.19 12.31 4.99
N ALA A 120 27.56 12.03 6.24
CA ALA A 120 28.68 12.68 6.90
C ALA A 120 30.05 12.31 6.29
N ALA A 121 30.21 11.11 5.73
CA ALA A 121 31.43 10.69 5.04
C ALA A 121 31.52 11.26 3.61
N MET A 122 30.40 11.46 2.94
CA MET A 122 30.33 12.08 1.61
C MET A 122 30.58 13.59 1.66
N SER A 123 30.09 14.24 2.71
CA SER A 123 30.36 15.64 2.96
C SER A 123 31.71 15.75 3.66
N LYS A 124 32.72 16.28 2.97
CA LYS A 124 34.03 16.60 3.58
C LYS A 124 33.88 17.72 4.64
N GLY A 125 33.15 17.49 5.73
CA GLY A 125 33.00 18.39 6.88
C GLY A 125 31.98 19.53 6.77
N HIS A 126 31.03 19.52 5.82
CA HIS A 126 30.15 20.68 5.55
C HIS A 126 28.64 20.45 5.77
N TYR A 127 28.24 19.48 6.59
CA TYR A 127 26.88 19.45 7.15
C TYR A 127 26.96 19.40 8.67
N SER A 128 26.66 20.54 9.30
CA SER A 128 26.47 20.62 10.74
C SER A 128 25.10 20.03 11.05
N PHE A 129 25.05 18.83 11.62
CA PHE A 129 23.87 18.38 12.34
C PHE A 129 24.26 17.77 13.69
N CYS A 130 23.63 18.31 14.73
CA CYS A 130 23.83 17.95 16.12
C CYS A 130 23.43 16.50 16.39
N PHE A 131 24.34 15.77 17.04
CA PHE A 131 24.08 14.48 17.65
C PHE A 131 22.98 14.60 18.72
N TYR A 132 21.89 13.86 18.56
CA TYR A 132 21.17 13.25 19.69
C TYR A 132 21.09 11.75 19.42
N ALA A 133 22.19 11.06 19.76
CA ALA A 133 22.14 9.63 20.04
C ALA A 133 21.81 9.49 21.53
N SER A 134 20.53 9.35 21.85
CA SER A 134 20.14 8.80 23.15
C SER A 134 20.24 7.29 23.03
N ASP A 135 21.41 6.74 23.36
CA ASP A 135 21.56 5.32 23.63
C ASP A 135 20.73 5.00 24.88
N LEU A 136 19.71 4.17 24.70
CA LEU A 136 18.89 3.55 25.74
C LEU A 136 19.03 2.05 25.61
#